data_AF-A0A8T5AY49-F1
#
_entry.id   AF-A0A8T5AY49-F1
#
_cell.length_a   1.000
_cell.length_b   1.000
_cell.length_c   1.000
_cell.angle_alpha   90.00
_cell.angle_beta   90.00
_cell.angle_gamma   90.00
#
_symmetry.space_group_name_H-M   'P 1'
#
loop_
_entity.id
_entity.type
_entity.pdbx_description
1 polymer ?
#
loop_
_entity_poly.entity_id
_entity_poly.type
_entity_poly.pdbx_seq_one_letter_code
_entity_poly.pdbx_strand_id
1 'polypeptide(L)'
;MGRRRRRVVKIVKKRLPTIFVCPACGEESMKVTMVSGKGNAVVQCGSCKIKEEFAVPSSLSIVDIYCMFTDKYYGSHKPQSE
;
A
#
# COMPACT_ATOMS: atom_id res chain seq x y z
N MET A 1 13.46 -31.76 -41.77
CA MET A 1 13.81 -31.97 -40.34
C MET A 1 13.77 -30.63 -39.61
N GLY A 2 12.61 -30.27 -39.08
CA GLY A 2 12.36 -28.96 -38.47
C GLY A 2 12.73 -28.94 -36.99
N ARG A 3 13.62 -28.03 -36.59
CA ARG A 3 13.87 -27.71 -35.18
C ARG A 3 12.62 -27.03 -34.60
N ARG A 4 11.82 -27.75 -33.82
CA ARG A 4 10.77 -27.13 -32.98
C ARG A 4 11.43 -26.17 -32.01
N ARG A 5 11.16 -24.86 -32.15
CA ARG A 5 11.57 -23.83 -31.19
C ARG A 5 10.99 -24.18 -29.81
N ARG A 6 11.85 -24.32 -28.80
CA ARG A 6 11.42 -24.37 -27.39
C ARG A 6 10.67 -23.07 -27.07
N ARG A 7 9.46 -23.19 -26.53
CA ARG A 7 8.72 -22.03 -26.02
C ARG A 7 9.52 -21.44 -24.86
N VAL A 8 9.93 -20.17 -24.99
CA VAL A 8 10.51 -19.42 -23.88
C VAL A 8 9.38 -19.13 -22.90
N VAL A 9 9.44 -19.76 -21.72
CA VAL A 9 8.52 -19.43 -20.64
C VAL A 9 8.97 -18.09 -20.07
N LYS A 10 8.17 -17.04 -20.28
CA LYS A 10 8.39 -15.75 -19.63
C LYS A 10 7.98 -15.88 -18.16
N ILE A 11 8.94 -15.85 -17.24
CA ILE A 11 8.64 -15.68 -15.81
C ILE A 11 7.98 -14.31 -15.62
N VAL A 12 6.74 -14.30 -15.15
CA VAL A 12 6.07 -13.07 -14.72
C VAL A 12 6.51 -12.77 -13.29
N LYS A 13 7.19 -11.64 -13.07
CA LYS A 13 7.52 -11.17 -11.73
C LYS A 13 6.29 -10.54 -11.10
N LYS A 14 5.78 -11.11 -10.01
CA LYS A 14 4.70 -10.52 -9.21
C LYS A 14 5.20 -9.20 -8.60
N ARG A 15 4.41 -8.13 -8.72
CA ARG A 15 4.70 -6.83 -8.10
C ARG A 15 3.83 -6.68 -6.85
N LEU A 16 4.35 -5.97 -5.86
CA LEU A 16 3.56 -5.59 -4.69
C LEU A 16 2.38 -4.71 -5.13
N PRO A 17 1.22 -4.83 -4.46
CA PRO A 17 0.07 -4.01 -4.76
C PRO A 17 0.39 -2.53 -4.47
N THR A 18 -0.11 -1.67 -5.33
CA THR A 18 0.04 -0.21 -5.22
C THR A 18 -1.22 0.48 -4.68
N ILE A 19 -2.32 -0.27 -4.59
CA ILE A 19 -3.65 0.23 -4.19
C ILE A 19 -4.12 -0.64 -3.03
N PHE A 20 -4.63 0.02 -1.98
CA PHE A 20 -5.13 -0.63 -0.77
C PHE A 20 -6.56 -0.20 -0.45
N VAL A 21 -7.21 -0.95 0.45
CA VAL A 21 -8.58 -0.71 0.91
C VAL A 21 -8.61 0.42 1.95
N CYS A 22 -9.53 1.36 1.81
CA CYS A 22 -9.73 2.41 2.80
C CYS A 22 -10.51 1.94 4.03
N PRO A 23 -10.00 2.09 5.28
CA PRO A 23 -10.73 1.72 6.48
C PRO A 23 -11.91 2.66 6.76
N ALA A 24 -11.94 3.85 6.16
CA ALA A 24 -13.01 4.83 6.34
C ALA A 24 -14.19 4.64 5.36
N CYS A 25 -13.93 4.28 4.10
CA CYS A 25 -14.98 4.16 3.07
C CYS A 25 -15.14 2.74 2.48
N GLY A 26 -14.26 1.80 2.83
CA GLY A 26 -14.31 0.42 2.34
C GLY A 26 -13.87 0.23 0.88
N GLU A 27 -13.53 1.30 0.16
CA GLU A 27 -13.15 1.23 -1.26
C GLU A 27 -11.64 1.05 -1.46
N GLU A 28 -11.25 0.33 -2.53
CA GLU A 28 -9.86 0.09 -2.97
C GLU A 28 -9.29 1.34 -3.65
N SER A 29 -9.07 2.41 -2.89
CA SER A 29 -8.65 3.72 -3.41
C SER A 29 -7.54 4.39 -2.62
N MET A 30 -6.84 3.63 -1.76
CA MET A 30 -5.71 4.17 -1.02
C MET A 30 -4.40 4.04 -1.80
N LYS A 31 -3.72 5.17 -1.96
CA LYS A 31 -2.40 5.29 -2.60
C LYS A 31 -1.38 5.77 -1.58
N VAL A 32 -0.29 5.04 -1.46
CA VAL A 32 0.84 5.40 -0.60
C VAL A 32 2.01 5.83 -1.46
N THR A 33 2.54 7.03 -1.22
CA THR A 33 3.67 7.60 -1.97
C THR A 33 4.80 7.93 -1.01
N MET A 34 5.98 7.35 -1.23
CA MET A 34 7.18 7.70 -0.47
C MET A 34 7.93 8.83 -1.16
N VAL A 35 8.22 9.90 -0.45
CA VAL A 35 9.07 10.99 -0.94
C VAL A 35 10.51 10.63 -0.62
N SER A 36 11.20 10.01 -1.59
CA SER A 36 12.62 9.69 -1.49
C SER A 36 13.42 10.99 -1.31
N GLY A 37 13.95 11.21 -0.11
CA GLY A 37 14.77 12.38 0.24
C GLY A 37 14.41 13.04 1.57
N LYS A 38 13.17 12.90 2.06
CA LYS A 38 12.75 13.52 3.33
C LYS A 38 12.41 12.51 4.43
N GLY A 39 12.33 11.22 4.11
CA GLY A 39 11.82 10.22 5.05
C GLY A 39 10.34 10.43 5.36
N ASN A 40 9.60 11.04 4.43
CA ASN A 40 8.16 11.27 4.57
C ASN A 40 7.40 10.37 3.59
N ALA A 41 6.36 9.75 4.08
CA ALA A 41 5.38 8.99 3.30
C ALA A 41 4.03 9.70 3.37
N VAL A 42 3.37 9.80 2.22
CA VAL A 42 2.02 10.38 2.11
C VAL A 42 1.04 9.28 1.76
N VAL A 43 0.02 9.11 2.60
CA VAL A 43 -1.11 8.21 2.38
C VAL A 43 -2.28 9.05 1.90
N GLN A 44 -2.84 8.72 0.73
CA GLN A 44 -3.96 9.45 0.16
C GLN A 44 -5.08 8.49 -0.27
N CYS A 45 -6.29 8.76 0.18
CA CYS A 45 -7.52 8.12 -0.27
C CYS A 45 -8.14 8.90 -1.45
N GLY A 46 -8.40 8.21 -2.56
CA GLY A 46 -9.07 8.78 -3.74
C GLY A 46 -10.54 9.14 -3.51
N SER A 47 -11.29 8.28 -2.82
CA SER A 47 -12.74 8.45 -2.61
C SER A 47 -13.09 9.41 -1.48
N CYS A 48 -12.47 9.20 -0.32
CA CYS A 48 -12.75 9.92 0.92
C CYS A 48 -11.86 11.17 1.14
N LYS A 49 -10.88 11.40 0.26
CA LYS A 49 -9.94 12.54 0.28
C LYS A 49 -9.08 12.68 1.54
N ILE A 50 -9.00 11.63 2.38
CA ILE A 50 -8.09 11.57 3.52
C ILE A 50 -6.64 11.66 3.00
N LYS A 51 -5.85 12.53 3.63
CA LYS A 51 -4.43 12.72 3.35
C LYS A 51 -3.69 12.77 4.67
N GLU A 52 -2.82 11.81 4.91
CA GLU A 52 -1.97 11.76 6.10
C GLU A 52 -0.50 11.73 5.67
N GLU A 53 0.33 12.51 6.36
CA GLU A 53 1.78 12.48 6.21
C GLU A 53 2.39 11.77 7.41
N PHE A 54 3.22 10.76 7.14
CA PHE A 54 3.97 10.02 8.15
C PHE A 54 5.46 10.21 7.92
N ALA A 55 6.19 10.55 8.99
CA ALA A 55 7.64 10.46 9.00
C ALA A 55 8.03 8.98 9.20
N VAL A 56 8.56 8.35 8.15
CA VAL A 56 8.84 6.92 8.11
C VAL A 56 10.23 6.69 7.54
N PRO A 57 11.10 5.91 8.22
CA PRO A 57 12.42 5.59 7.69
C PRO A 57 12.30 4.83 6.36
N SER A 58 13.27 5.08 5.46
CA SER A 58 13.32 4.52 4.10
C SER A 58 13.37 2.99 4.04
N SER A 59 13.57 2.31 5.17
CA SER A 59 13.60 0.86 5.30
C SER A 59 12.21 0.22 5.22
N LEU A 60 11.15 0.99 5.48
CA LEU A 60 9.79 0.48 5.51
C LEU A 60 9.18 0.42 4.10
N SER A 61 8.37 -0.59 3.90
CA SER A 61 7.67 -0.85 2.65
C SER A 61 6.37 -0.07 2.59
N ILE A 62 5.81 0.04 1.39
CA ILE A 62 4.50 0.67 1.12
C ILE A 62 3.40 0.02 1.99
N VAL A 63 3.49 -1.30 2.18
CA VAL A 63 2.56 -2.10 3.00
C VAL A 63 2.67 -1.72 4.48
N ASP A 64 3.88 -1.51 5.00
CA ASP A 64 4.08 -1.21 6.42
C ASP A 64 3.47 0.14 6.78
N ILE A 65 3.58 1.13 5.90
CA ILE A 65 2.94 2.46 6.07
C ILE A 65 1.42 2.33 6.09
N TYR A 66 0.87 1.49 5.20
CA TYR A 66 -0.57 1.21 5.20
C TYR A 66 -1.00 0.57 6.53
N CYS A 67 -0.28 -0.44 7.02
CA CYS A 67 -0.57 -1.06 8.31
C CYS A 67 -0.52 -0.04 9.45
N MET A 68 0.52 0.80 9.51
CA MET A 68 0.60 1.87 10.52
C MET A 68 -0.57 2.85 10.44
N PHE A 69 -1.05 3.18 9.24
CA PHE A 69 -2.23 4.01 9.06
C PHE A 69 -3.50 3.31 9.56
N THR A 70 -3.70 2.03 9.20
CA THR A 70 -4.85 1.26 9.67
C THR A 70 -4.85 1.09 11.18
N ASP A 71 -3.69 0.78 11.78
CA ASP A 71 -3.54 0.64 13.22
C ASP A 71 -3.81 1.96 13.94
N LYS A 72 -3.41 3.10 13.38
CA LYS A 72 -3.78 4.42 13.94
C LYS A 72 -5.27 4.69 13.81
N TYR A 73 -5.86 4.36 12.66
CA TYR A 73 -7.28 4.58 12.39
C TYR A 73 -8.16 3.77 13.34
N TYR A 74 -7.86 2.49 13.52
CA TYR A 74 -8.60 1.59 14.42
C TYR A 74 -8.16 1.71 15.88
N GLY A 75 -6.88 1.95 16.17
CA GLY A 75 -6.37 2.10 17.54
C GLY A 75 -6.88 3.34 18.26
N SER A 76 -7.37 4.34 17.52
CA SER A 76 -8.09 5.49 18.08
C SER A 76 -9.51 5.12 18.54
N HIS A 77 -10.09 4.04 18.00
CA HIS A 77 -11.30 3.42 18.50
C HIS A 77 -10.92 2.35 19.54
N LYS A 78 -10.79 2.75 20.81
CA LYS A 78 -10.93 1.77 21.88
C LYS A 78 -12.25 1.01 21.68
N PRO A 79 -12.28 -0.33 21.79
CA PRO A 79 -13.52 -1.08 21.71
C PRO A 79 -14.41 -0.60 22.85
N GLN A 80 -15.59 -0.08 22.53
CA GLN A 80 -16.68 -0.18 23.49
C GLN A 80 -17.07 -1.65 23.49
N SER A 81 -16.71 -2.30 24.58
CA SER A 81 -17.32 -3.50 25.12
C SER A 81 -18.76 -3.73 24.66
N GLU A 82 -19.04 -4.92 24.14
CA GLU A 82 -20.15 -5.75 24.62
C GLU A 82 -19.85 -7.23 24.40
#